data_AF-A0A285US43-F1
#
_entry.id   AF-A0A285US43-F1
#
_cell.length_a   1.000
_cell.length_b   1.000
_cell.length_c   1.000
_cell.angle_alpha   90.00
_cell.angle_beta   90.00
_cell.angle_gamma   90.00
#
_symmetry.space_group_name_H-M   'P 1'
#
loop_
_entity.id
_entity.type
_entity.pdbx_description
1 polymer ?
#
loop_
_entity_poly.entity_id
_entity_poly.type
_entity_poly.pdbx_seq_one_letter_code
_entity_poly.pdbx_strand_id
1 'polypeptide(L)' 'MKRIGDFNEKEIQQLIQKIEPLICYSLIQTKPEFRDDLKQHLYESSLITLKKVRFREPQSLFIKSRVE' A
#
# COMPACT_ATOMS: atom_id res chain seq x y z
N MET A 1 17.47 10.08 -3.73
CA MET A 1 16.65 9.04 -3.07
C MET A 1 15.88 8.28 -4.13
N LYS A 2 15.94 6.95 -4.15
CA LYS A 2 15.24 6.13 -5.15
C LYS A 2 13.73 6.17 -4.85
N ARG A 3 12.93 6.67 -5.79
CA ARG A 3 11.46 6.64 -5.70
C ARG A 3 10.96 5.28 -6.17
N ILE A 4 10.02 4.68 -5.44
CA ILE A 4 9.35 3.43 -5.81
C ILE A 4 7.85 3.70 -5.77
N GLY A 5 7.19 3.67 -6.93
CA GLY A 5 5.86 4.25 -6.98
C GLY A 5 5.95 5.76 -6.75
N ASP A 6 5.00 6.29 -6.01
CA ASP A 6 4.96 7.70 -5.61
C ASP A 6 5.61 7.93 -4.24
N PHE A 7 6.05 6.86 -3.59
CA PHE A 7 6.70 6.90 -2.28
C PHE A 7 8.22 6.75 -2.40
N ASN A 8 8.92 7.25 -1.39
CA ASN A 8 10.33 6.92 -1.14
C ASN A 8 10.45 5.75 -0.15
N GLU A 9 11.65 5.19 -0.04
CA GLU A 9 11.91 4.02 0.81
C GLU A 9 11.60 4.25 2.30
N LYS A 10 11.87 5.46 2.83
CA LYS A 10 11.53 5.81 4.22
C LYS A 10 10.02 5.89 4.43
N GLU A 11 9.28 6.47 3.48
CA GLU A 11 7.82 6.53 3.53
C GLU A 11 7.18 5.14 3.48
N ILE A 12 7.72 4.25 2.64
CA ILE A 12 7.28 2.85 2.57
C ILE A 12 7.50 2.16 3.92
N GLN A 13 8.66 2.33 4.54
CA GLN A 13 8.94 1.76 5.87
C GLN A 13 7.97 2.29 6.94
N GLN A 14 7.69 3.59 6.95
CA GLN A 14 6.73 4.18 7.89
C GLN A 14 5.30 3.67 7.67
N LEU A 15 4.88 3.50 6.42
CA LEU A 15 3.56 2.98 6.10
C LEU A 15 3.41 1.52 6.51
N ILE A 16 4.44 0.70 6.30
CA ILE A 16 4.47 -0.69 6.75
C ILE A 16 4.33 -0.80 8.27
N GLN A 17 5.05 0.03 9.03
CA GLN A 17 4.91 0.09 10.50
C GLN A 17 3.48 0.46 10.93
N LYS A 18 2.79 1.33 10.18
CA LYS A 18 1.39 1.69 10.46
C LYS A 18 0.40 0.59 10.09
N ILE A 19 0.74 -0.27 9.13
CA ILE A 19 -0.10 -1.39 8.68
C ILE A 19 0.09 -2.62 9.58
N GLU A 20 1.24 -2.77 10.23
CA GLU A 20 1.55 -3.92 11.10
C GLU A 20 0.45 -4.25 12.15
N PRO A 21 -0.15 -3.28 12.87
CA PRO A 21 -1.26 -3.57 13.77
C PRO A 21 -2.49 -4.18 13.06
N LEU A 22 -2.78 -3.77 11.81
CA LEU A 22 -3.88 -4.32 11.01
C LEU A 22 -3.59 -5.77 10.59
N ILE A 23 -2.33 -6.05 10.24
CA ILE A 23 -1.89 -7.42 9.96
C ILE A 23 -2.07 -8.27 11.22
N CYS A 24 -1.54 -7.83 12.36
CA CYS A 24 -1.66 -8.53 13.64
C CYS A 24 -3.10 -8.79 14.05
N TYR A 25 -4.01 -7.81 13.85
CA TYR A 25 -5.44 -7.99 14.11
C TYR A 25 -6.04 -9.08 13.22
N SER A 26 -5.64 -9.15 11.95
CA SER A 26 -6.10 -10.17 11.01
C SER A 26 -5.65 -11.59 11.42
N LEU A 27 -4.51 -11.72 12.11
CA LEU A 27 -4.01 -13.01 12.60
C LEU A 27 -4.81 -13.56 13.79
N ILE A 28 -5.53 -12.71 14.54
CA ILE A 28 -6.33 -13.14 15.70
C ILE A 28 -7.41 -14.14 15.27
N GLN A 29 -8.01 -13.91 14.11
CA GLN A 29 -9.08 -14.76 13.56
C GLN A 29 -8.55 -16.00 12.80
N THR A 30 -7.22 -16.14 12.70
CA THR A 30 -6.56 -17.19 11.91
C THR A 30 -6.10 -18.32 12.82
N LYS A 31 -6.25 -19.56 12.35
CA LYS A 31 -5.77 -20.75 13.06
C LYS A 31 -4.24 -20.65 13.27
N PRO A 32 -3.71 -21.07 14.43
CA PRO A 32 -2.29 -20.93 14.75
C PRO A 32 -1.34 -21.45 13.66
N GLU A 33 -1.67 -22.58 13.04
CA GLU A 33 -0.86 -23.21 11.99
C GLU A 33 -0.70 -22.37 10.72
N PHE A 34 -1.57 -21.38 10.49
CA PHE A 34 -1.53 -20.52 9.28
C PHE A 34 -1.09 -19.09 9.57
N ARG A 35 -0.78 -18.74 10.83
CA ARG A 35 -0.53 -17.35 11.22
C ARG A 35 0.74 -16.79 10.59
N ASP A 36 1.82 -17.56 10.58
CA ASP A 36 3.11 -17.10 10.05
C ASP A 36 3.05 -16.92 8.53
N ASP A 37 2.47 -17.90 7.83
CA ASP A 37 2.24 -17.82 6.39
C ASP A 37 1.35 -16.62 6.01
N LEU A 38 0.24 -16.43 6.73
CA LEU A 38 -0.66 -15.30 6.50
C LEU A 38 0.04 -13.97 6.79
N LYS A 39 0.81 -13.88 7.87
CA LYS A 39 1.58 -12.69 8.21
C LYS A 39 2.54 -12.32 7.09
N GLN A 40 3.30 -13.29 6.59
CA GLN A 40 4.24 -13.07 5.50
C GLN A 40 3.51 -12.64 4.22
N HIS A 41 2.43 -13.33 3.86
CA HIS A 41 1.65 -13.00 2.66
C HIS A 41 1.07 -11.58 2.70
N LEU A 42 0.53 -11.15 3.84
CA LEU A 42 -0.02 -9.81 4.02
C LEU A 42 1.07 -8.73 3.96
N TYR A 43 2.26 -9.03 4.50
CA TYR A 43 3.40 -8.14 4.42
C TYR A 43 3.88 -7.94 2.98
N GLU A 44 4.05 -9.04 2.23
CA GLU A 44 4.45 -9.00 0.82
C GLU A 44 3.42 -8.28 -0.05
N SER A 45 2.14 -8.57 0.15
CA SER A 45 1.03 -7.91 -0.56
C SER A 45 1.00 -6.40 -0.30
N SER A 46 1.23 -5.98 0.95
CA SER A 46 1.30 -4.57 1.32
C SER A 46 2.47 -3.88 0.62
N LEU A 47 3.67 -4.48 0.63
CA LEU A 47 4.83 -3.95 -0.07
C LEU A 47 4.59 -3.83 -1.58
N ILE A 48 4.05 -4.86 -2.22
CA ILE A 48 3.77 -4.85 -3.66
C ILE A 48 2.76 -3.74 -3.98
N THR A 49 1.73 -3.59 -3.15
CA THR A 49 0.71 -2.55 -3.31
C THR A 49 1.35 -1.16 -3.22
N LEU A 50 2.12 -0.87 -2.18
CA LEU A 50 2.79 0.42 -2.01
C LEU A 50 3.74 0.76 -3.16
N LYS A 51 4.44 -0.24 -3.71
CA LYS A 51 5.34 -0.05 -4.86
C LYS A 51 4.59 0.25 -6.17
N LYS A 52 3.34 -0.20 -6.29
CA LYS A 52 2.51 -0.07 -7.49
C LYS A 52 1.51 1.09 -7.43
N VAL A 53 1.20 1.59 -6.24
CA VAL A 53 0.29 2.73 -6.06
C VAL A 53 0.82 3.95 -6.81
N ARG A 54 -0.08 4.53 -7.60
CA ARG A 54 0.08 5.80 -8.30
C ARG A 54 -1.09 6.69 -7.92
N PHE A 55 -0.83 7.73 -7.15
CA PHE A 55 -1.75 8.82 -6.93
C PHE A 55 -1.86 9.61 -8.22
N ARG A 56 -3.04 9.56 -8.83
CA ARG A 56 -3.41 10.53 -9.87
C ARG A 56 -4.35 11.52 -9.24
N GLU A 57 -4.08 12.80 -9.48
CA GLU A 57 -5.12 13.81 -9.27
C GLU A 57 -6.34 13.44 -10.13
N PRO A 58 -7.56 13.58 -9.59
CA PRO A 58 -8.75 13.42 -10.41
C PRO A 58 -8.68 14.44 -11.55
N GLN A 59 -8.68 13.96 -12.79
CA GLN A 59 -8.74 14.84 -13.94
C GLN A 59 -10.09 15.56 -13.88
N SER A 60 -10.06 16.89 -13.79
CA SER A 60 -11.27 17.70 -13.85
C SER A 60 -12.00 17.41 -15.16
N LEU A 61 -13.32 17.20 -15.07
CA LEU A 61 -14.20 16.96 -16.22
C LEU A 61 -14.21 18.14 -17.21
N PHE A 62 -13.66 19.30 -16.80
CA PHE A 62 -13.68 20.55 -17.57
C PHE A 62 -12.34 20.92 -18.23
N ILE A 63 -11.32 20.04 -18.20
CA ILE A 63 -9.97 20.35 -18.72
C ILE A 63 -9.95 20.61 -20.25
N LYS A 64 -10.98 20.17 -21.00
CA LYS A 64 -11.01 20.27 -22.48
C LYS A 64 -12.09 21.19 -23.08
N SER A 65 -12.62 22.17 -22.34
CA SER A 65 -13.67 23.08 -22.86
C SER A 65 -13.16 24.45 -23.36
N ARG A 66 -11.85 24.63 -23.58
CA ARG A 66 -11.31 25.91 -24.09
C ARG A 66 -10.32 25.71 -25.23
N VAL A 67 -10.80 25.19 -26.35
CA VAL A 67 -10.28 25.53 -27.67
C VAL A 67 -11.48 25.49 -28.61
N GLU A 68 -12.13 26.64 -28.78
CA GLU A 68 -12.81 27.11 -30.00
C GLU A 68 -13.27 28.54 -29.77
#